data_AF-A0A950FFJ2-F1
#
_entry.id   AF-A0A950FFJ2-F1
#
_cell.length_a   1.000
_cell.length_b   1.000
_cell.length_c   1.000
_cell.angle_alpha   90.00
_cell.angle_beta   90.00
_cell.angle_gamma   90.00
#
_symmetry.space_group_name_H-M   'P 1'
#
loop_
_entity.id
_entity.type
_entity.pdbx_description
1 polymer ?
#
loop_
_entity_poly.entity_id
_entity_poly.type
_entity_poly.pdbx_seq_one_letter_code
_entity_poly.pdbx_strand_id
1 'polypeptide(L)'
;MAWPVATRLYLPQQWAVDEARRKPAHVPAAIQFQTKAEIALTLLDEAKACGVQHACVTCDADYGDNPHFLNGLEARGEYYVAAVRASFSVSLGRGPASAVRRADALLAAQPLQHWQTIAWSQGAQGWWRAKFMALRCWRVDGDGSRHVGWLLGQRPGRGQ
;
A
#
# COMPACT_ATOMS: atom_id res chain seq x y z
N MET A 1 16.91 15.45 6.37
CA MET A 1 17.17 15.18 4.94
C MET A 1 17.12 13.67 4.77
N ALA A 2 16.29 13.15 3.87
CA ALA A 2 16.20 11.72 3.58
C ALA A 2 16.85 11.46 2.23
N TRP A 3 17.64 10.40 2.13
CA TRP A 3 18.34 10.01 0.91
C TRP A 3 17.73 8.70 0.38
N PRO A 4 17.47 8.58 -0.93
CA PRO A 4 16.95 7.33 -1.47
C PRO A 4 18.01 6.23 -1.35
N VAL A 5 17.58 5.05 -0.90
CA VAL A 5 18.44 3.85 -0.82
C VAL A 5 18.70 3.29 -2.22
N ALA A 6 17.66 3.24 -3.05
CA ALA A 6 17.75 2.76 -4.43
C ALA A 6 16.65 3.41 -5.28
N THR A 7 16.90 3.54 -6.58
CA THR A 7 15.92 4.05 -7.56
C THR A 7 16.05 3.29 -8.87
N ARG A 8 14.95 3.20 -9.63
CA ARG A 8 14.93 2.61 -10.97
C ARG A 8 13.96 3.34 -11.86
N LEU A 9 14.33 3.48 -13.14
CA LEU A 9 13.48 4.09 -14.16
C LEU A 9 12.28 3.18 -14.45
N TYR A 10 11.07 3.69 -14.25
CA TYR A 10 9.87 3.10 -14.83
C TYR A 10 9.74 3.57 -16.29
N LEU A 11 9.73 2.61 -17.21
CA LEU A 11 9.57 2.87 -18.64
C LEU A 11 8.28 2.21 -19.12
N PRO A 12 7.24 2.96 -19.52
CA PRO A 12 5.99 2.39 -20.03
C PRO A 12 6.24 1.47 -21.23
N GLN A 13 5.39 0.44 -21.41
CA GLN A 13 5.59 -0.58 -22.45
C GLN A 13 5.74 0.00 -23.86
N GLN A 14 4.91 0.99 -24.21
CA GLN A 14 4.97 1.69 -25.50
C GLN A 14 6.32 2.38 -25.76
N TRP A 15 7.02 2.82 -24.71
CA TRP A 15 8.36 3.38 -24.81
C TRP A 15 9.42 2.28 -24.82
N ALA A 16 9.20 1.20 -24.06
CA ALA A 16 10.14 0.09 -23.98
C ALA A 16 10.36 -0.60 -25.34
N VAL A 17 9.34 -0.61 -26.20
CA VAL A 17 9.42 -1.23 -27.55
C VAL A 17 9.72 -0.24 -28.69
N ASP A 18 9.86 1.06 -28.40
CA ASP A 18 10.07 2.11 -29.41
C ASP A 18 11.52 2.60 -29.40
N GLU A 19 12.37 2.02 -30.26
CA GLU A 19 13.77 2.44 -30.40
C GLU A 19 13.94 3.91 -30.80
N ALA A 20 13.00 4.46 -31.57
CA ALA A 20 13.08 5.84 -32.05
C ALA A 20 12.87 6.84 -30.90
N ARG A 21 12.10 6.47 -29.88
CA ARG A 21 11.99 7.23 -28.62
C ARG A 21 13.15 6.98 -27.67
N ARG A 22 13.64 5.75 -27.58
CA ARG A 22 14.70 5.35 -26.62
C ARG A 22 16.05 5.95 -26.95
N LYS A 23 16.45 5.99 -28.23
CA LYS A 23 17.78 6.47 -28.66
C LYS A 23 18.02 7.93 -28.27
N PRO A 24 17.13 8.90 -28.58
CA PRO A 24 17.33 10.29 -28.19
C PRO A 24 17.27 10.50 -26.67
N ALA A 25 16.53 9.67 -25.94
CA ALA A 25 16.44 9.72 -24.48
C ALA A 25 17.55 8.93 -23.76
N HIS A 26 18.51 8.37 -24.50
CA HIS A 26 19.63 7.56 -23.98
C HIS A 26 19.21 6.40 -23.08
N VAL A 27 18.02 5.82 -23.32
CA VAL A 27 17.51 4.70 -22.51
C VAL A 27 18.26 3.41 -22.87
N PRO A 28 19.03 2.79 -21.94
CA PRO A 28 19.84 1.60 -22.25
C PRO A 28 18.98 0.43 -22.72
N ALA A 29 19.42 -0.32 -23.73
CA ALA A 29 18.65 -1.44 -24.32
C ALA A 29 18.27 -2.54 -23.29
N ALA A 30 19.08 -2.70 -22.24
CA ALA A 30 18.80 -3.65 -21.15
C ALA A 30 17.55 -3.31 -20.33
N ILE A 31 17.10 -2.04 -20.33
CA ILE A 31 15.88 -1.64 -19.62
C ILE A 31 14.66 -2.09 -20.42
N GLN A 32 14.01 -3.15 -19.95
CA GLN A 32 12.75 -3.64 -20.50
C GLN A 32 11.56 -3.08 -19.72
N PHE A 33 10.35 -3.27 -20.24
CA PHE A 33 9.14 -2.94 -19.51
C PHE A 33 9.06 -3.77 -18.22
N GLN A 34 8.80 -3.09 -17.11
CA GLN A 34 8.44 -3.68 -15.83
C GLN A 34 7.33 -2.83 -15.23
N THR A 35 6.38 -3.47 -14.56
CA THR A 35 5.37 -2.76 -13.78
C THR A 35 6.02 -2.07 -12.59
N LYS A 36 5.38 -1.01 -12.09
CA LYS A 36 5.83 -0.32 -10.87
C LYS A 36 5.95 -1.26 -9.67
N ALA A 37 5.03 -2.22 -9.55
CA ALA A 37 5.04 -3.22 -8.48
C ALA A 37 6.26 -4.13 -8.56
N GLU A 38 6.59 -4.66 -9.75
CA GLU A 38 7.78 -5.49 -9.95
C GLU A 38 9.07 -4.72 -9.65
N ILE A 39 9.16 -3.46 -10.11
CA ILE A 39 10.28 -2.58 -9.79
C ILE A 39 10.41 -2.40 -8.28
N ALA A 40 9.31 -2.06 -7.59
CA ALA A 40 9.34 -1.80 -6.15
C ALA A 40 9.74 -3.04 -5.33
N LEU A 41 9.23 -4.23 -5.69
CA LEU A 41 9.64 -5.49 -5.05
C LEU A 41 11.11 -5.81 -5.31
N THR A 42 11.61 -5.56 -6.52
CA THR A 42 13.03 -5.77 -6.84
C THR A 42 13.92 -4.83 -6.05
N LEU A 43 13.55 -3.54 -5.95
CA LEU A 43 14.30 -2.57 -5.15
C LEU A 43 14.28 -2.91 -3.65
N LEU A 44 13.19 -3.49 -3.15
CA LEU A 44 13.12 -4.00 -1.79
C LEU A 44 14.10 -5.16 -1.56
N ASP A 45 14.16 -6.11 -2.49
CA ASP A 45 15.10 -7.24 -2.41
C ASP A 45 16.56 -6.77 -2.47
N GLU A 46 16.87 -5.79 -3.32
CA GLU A 46 18.20 -5.18 -3.43
C GLU A 46 18.59 -4.44 -2.13
N ALA A 47 17.69 -3.66 -1.55
CA ALA A 47 17.94 -2.99 -0.27
C ALA A 47 18.23 -4.00 0.86
N LYS A 48 17.47 -5.11 0.91
CA LYS A 48 17.72 -6.21 1.86
C LYS A 48 19.07 -6.88 1.63
N ALA A 49 19.42 -7.15 0.38
CA ALA A 49 20.72 -7.74 0.03
C ALA A 49 21.89 -6.84 0.43
N CYS A 50 21.70 -5.52 0.39
CA CYS A 50 22.66 -4.53 0.88
C CYS A 50 22.67 -4.37 2.41
N GLY A 51 21.89 -5.15 3.16
CA GLY A 51 21.84 -5.12 4.62
C GLY A 51 21.03 -3.96 5.21
N VAL A 52 20.18 -3.30 4.41
CA VAL A 52 19.31 -2.23 4.91
C VAL A 52 18.23 -2.84 5.79
N GLN A 53 18.21 -2.43 7.06
CA GLN A 53 17.23 -2.87 8.04
C GLN A 53 16.00 -1.96 8.00
N HIS A 54 14.81 -2.54 7.95
CA HIS A 54 13.54 -1.85 8.08
C HIS A 54 12.55 -2.66 8.92
N ALA A 55 11.64 -1.95 9.59
CA ALA A 55 10.61 -2.57 10.42
C ALA A 55 9.32 -2.87 9.64
N CYS A 56 8.98 -2.03 8.66
CA CYS A 56 7.83 -2.22 7.79
C CYS A 56 7.98 -1.47 6.47
N VAL A 57 7.21 -1.90 5.48
CA VAL A 57 7.02 -1.21 4.20
C VAL A 57 5.76 -0.35 4.29
N THR A 58 5.83 0.91 3.86
CA THR A 58 4.67 1.79 3.74
C THR A 58 4.52 2.27 2.31
N CYS A 59 3.29 2.30 1.78
CA CYS A 59 3.04 2.75 0.42
C CYS A 59 1.66 3.41 0.27
N ASP A 60 1.50 4.17 -0.80
CA ASP A 60 0.22 4.75 -1.21
C ASP A 60 -0.73 3.70 -1.82
N ALA A 61 -1.92 4.16 -2.20
CA ALA A 61 -2.99 3.32 -2.75
C ALA A 61 -2.75 2.81 -4.18
N ASP A 62 -1.80 3.38 -4.93
CA ASP A 62 -1.46 2.82 -6.25
C ASP A 62 -0.72 1.48 -6.09
N TYR A 63 0.00 1.31 -4.98
CA TYR A 63 0.62 0.03 -4.60
C TYR A 63 -0.29 -0.83 -3.71
N GLY A 64 -1.01 -0.22 -2.77
CA GLY A 64 -1.85 -0.97 -1.84
C GLY A 64 -3.09 -1.61 -2.48
N ASP A 65 -3.55 -1.10 -3.62
CA ASP A 65 -4.61 -1.74 -4.39
C ASP A 65 -4.08 -2.79 -5.40
N ASN A 66 -2.76 -2.99 -5.47
CA ASN A 66 -2.15 -3.93 -6.41
C ASN A 66 -1.95 -5.30 -5.74
N PRO A 67 -2.74 -6.34 -6.11
CA PRO A 67 -2.63 -7.65 -5.47
C PRO A 67 -1.27 -8.31 -5.69
N HIS A 68 -0.64 -8.10 -6.85
CA HIS A 68 0.70 -8.64 -7.11
C HIS A 68 1.73 -8.05 -6.15
N PHE A 69 1.64 -6.74 -5.86
CA PHE A 69 2.53 -6.08 -4.91
C PHE A 69 2.31 -6.60 -3.48
N LEU A 70 1.05 -6.60 -3.00
CA LEU A 70 0.75 -7.06 -1.64
C LEU A 70 1.09 -8.54 -1.42
N ASN A 71 0.72 -9.40 -2.38
CA ASN A 71 1.06 -10.83 -2.32
C ASN A 71 2.59 -11.02 -2.37
N GLY A 72 3.30 -10.16 -3.10
CA GLY A 72 4.76 -10.13 -3.14
C GLY A 72 5.41 -9.76 -1.81
N LEU A 73 4.83 -8.83 -1.05
CA LEU A 73 5.25 -8.49 0.31
C LEU A 73 4.99 -9.64 1.28
N GLU A 74 3.80 -10.23 1.23
CA GLU A 74 3.41 -11.35 2.08
C GLU A 74 4.29 -12.59 1.82
N ALA A 75 4.59 -12.91 0.56
CA ALA A 75 5.48 -14.01 0.20
C ALA A 75 6.92 -13.81 0.73
N ARG A 76 7.34 -12.56 0.93
CA ARG A 76 8.65 -12.20 1.52
C ARG A 76 8.61 -12.14 3.05
N GLY A 77 7.45 -12.33 3.67
CA GLY A 77 7.27 -12.18 5.11
C GLY A 77 7.39 -10.73 5.59
N GLU A 78 7.16 -9.76 4.71
CA GLU A 78 7.30 -8.34 5.03
C GLU A 78 6.11 -7.83 5.84
N TYR A 79 6.38 -7.09 6.91
CA TYR A 79 5.34 -6.29 7.56
C TYR A 79 5.09 -5.04 6.74
N TYR A 80 3.82 -4.68 6.53
CA TYR A 80 3.48 -3.49 5.75
C TYR A 80 2.23 -2.77 6.24
N VAL A 81 2.19 -1.47 5.94
CA VAL A 81 1.00 -0.61 6.06
C VAL A 81 0.80 0.09 4.72
N ALA A 82 -0.17 -0.37 3.96
CA ALA A 82 -0.50 0.19 2.65
C ALA A 82 -1.79 1.00 2.74
N ALA A 83 -1.77 2.21 2.20
CA ALA A 83 -3.02 2.90 1.90
C ALA A 83 -3.78 2.13 0.81
N VAL A 84 -5.10 2.12 0.85
CA VAL A 84 -5.96 1.46 -0.15
C VAL A 84 -7.10 2.39 -0.53
N ARG A 85 -7.70 2.19 -1.69
CA ARG A 85 -8.91 2.96 -2.06
C ARG A 85 -10.09 2.53 -1.20
N ALA A 86 -11.07 3.43 -1.06
CA ALA A 86 -12.31 3.18 -0.33
C ALA A 86 -13.05 1.90 -0.80
N SER A 87 -12.95 1.58 -2.11
CA SER A 87 -13.57 0.40 -2.73
C SER A 87 -12.83 -0.92 -2.47
N PHE A 88 -11.72 -0.91 -1.74
CA PHE A 88 -10.91 -2.10 -1.49
C PHE A 88 -11.72 -3.23 -0.83
N SER A 89 -11.53 -4.45 -1.31
CA SER A 89 -12.35 -5.60 -0.94
C SER A 89 -11.85 -6.25 0.35
N VAL A 90 -12.72 -6.25 1.36
CA VAL A 90 -12.45 -6.83 2.68
C VAL A 90 -13.62 -7.69 3.17
N SER A 91 -13.37 -8.60 4.10
CA SER A 91 -14.39 -9.41 4.75
C SER A 91 -14.11 -9.55 6.23
N LEU A 92 -15.14 -9.81 7.04
CA LEU A 92 -15.03 -10.12 8.47
C LEU A 92 -14.93 -11.62 8.76
N GLY A 93 -14.89 -12.46 7.74
CA GLY A 93 -14.72 -13.89 7.92
C GLY A 93 -13.73 -14.48 6.93
N ARG A 94 -13.13 -15.61 7.33
CA ARG A 94 -12.15 -16.35 6.54
C ARG A 94 -12.78 -17.15 5.40
N GLY A 95 -14.02 -17.59 5.55
CA GLY A 95 -14.66 -18.52 4.63
C GLY A 95 -15.22 -17.84 3.37
N PRO A 96 -15.38 -18.59 2.27
CA PRO A 96 -15.97 -18.06 1.03
C PRO A 96 -17.43 -17.60 1.21
N ALA A 97 -18.16 -18.18 2.17
CA ALA A 97 -19.52 -17.77 2.52
C ALA A 97 -19.59 -16.40 3.22
N SER A 98 -18.46 -15.87 3.73
CA SER A 98 -18.43 -14.57 4.41
C SER A 98 -18.48 -13.44 3.39
N ALA A 99 -19.44 -12.54 3.55
CA ALA A 99 -19.67 -11.43 2.63
C ALA A 99 -18.40 -10.56 2.45
N VAL A 100 -18.11 -10.23 1.19
CA VAL A 100 -17.10 -9.24 0.81
C VAL A 100 -17.75 -7.87 0.79
N ARG A 101 -17.09 -6.88 1.36
CA ARG A 101 -17.56 -5.49 1.48
C ARG A 101 -16.43 -4.55 1.11
N ARG A 102 -16.80 -3.34 0.71
CA ARG A 102 -15.84 -2.24 0.55
C ARG A 102 -15.29 -1.81 1.91
N ALA A 103 -14.02 -1.44 1.95
CA ALA A 103 -13.33 -0.98 3.15
C ALA A 103 -14.04 0.20 3.82
N ASP A 104 -14.46 1.19 3.05
CA ASP A 104 -15.15 2.37 3.57
C ASP A 104 -16.51 2.03 4.21
N ALA A 105 -17.32 1.21 3.54
CA ALA A 105 -18.61 0.76 4.04
C ALA A 105 -18.47 -0.11 5.30
N LEU A 106 -17.39 -0.87 5.41
CA LEU A 106 -17.09 -1.66 6.60
C LEU A 106 -16.69 -0.78 7.79
N LEU A 107 -15.84 0.23 7.56
CA LEU A 107 -15.43 1.20 8.58
C LEU A 107 -16.58 2.10 9.04
N ALA A 108 -17.41 2.58 8.10
CA ALA A 108 -18.56 3.43 8.40
C ALA A 108 -19.61 2.73 9.26
N ALA A 109 -19.71 1.40 9.17
CA ALA A 109 -20.62 0.60 9.98
C ALA A 109 -20.15 0.42 11.44
N GLN A 110 -18.92 0.82 11.78
CA GLN A 110 -18.38 0.59 13.12
C GLN A 110 -18.85 1.64 14.13
N PRO A 111 -19.29 1.21 15.34
CA PRO A 111 -19.69 2.11 16.41
C PRO A 111 -18.66 3.18 16.74
N LEU A 112 -19.13 4.41 17.04
CA LEU A 112 -18.27 5.55 17.36
C LEU A 112 -17.32 5.28 18.55
N GLN A 113 -17.71 4.41 19.48
CA GLN A 113 -16.93 4.03 20.66
C GLN A 113 -15.66 3.24 20.34
N HIS A 114 -15.60 2.58 19.19
CA HIS A 114 -14.41 1.85 18.75
C HIS A 114 -13.36 2.79 18.13
N TRP A 115 -13.69 4.07 17.90
CA TRP A 115 -12.78 5.07 17.35
C TRP A 115 -12.06 5.82 18.46
N GLN A 116 -10.72 5.76 18.46
CA GLN A 116 -9.88 6.40 19.46
C GLN A 116 -9.26 7.68 18.91
N THR A 117 -9.28 8.76 19.69
CA THR A 117 -8.59 10.00 19.32
C THR A 117 -7.09 9.84 19.61
N ILE A 118 -6.27 10.02 18.59
CA ILE A 118 -4.81 10.08 18.72
C ILE A 118 -4.38 11.52 18.41
N ALA A 119 -3.54 12.08 19.28
CA ALA A 119 -2.88 13.37 19.08
C ALA A 119 -1.37 13.15 19.06
N TRP A 120 -0.64 13.78 18.14
CA TRP A 120 0.78 13.42 17.93
C TRP A 120 1.74 14.60 17.76
N SER A 121 1.28 15.80 17.43
CA SER A 121 2.13 16.99 17.43
C SER A 121 1.32 18.27 17.56
N GLN A 122 2.00 19.38 17.86
CA GLN A 122 1.40 20.70 17.98
C GLN A 122 1.75 21.55 16.77
N GLY A 123 0.72 22.01 16.04
CA GLY A 123 0.84 22.97 14.94
C GLY A 123 0.33 24.36 15.34
N ALA A 124 0.34 25.30 14.39
CA ALA A 124 -0.08 26.69 14.61
C ALA A 124 -1.55 26.83 15.08
N GLN A 125 -2.42 25.86 14.75
CA GLN A 125 -3.83 25.82 15.17
C GLN A 125 -4.09 24.80 16.30
N GLY A 126 -3.06 24.42 17.05
CA GLY A 126 -3.14 23.48 18.16
C GLY A 126 -2.72 22.06 17.78
N TRP A 127 -3.10 21.08 18.61
CA TRP A 127 -2.71 19.69 18.44
C TRP A 127 -3.30 19.07 17.18
N TRP A 128 -2.45 18.49 16.33
CA TRP A 128 -2.85 17.56 15.30
C TRP A 128 -3.43 16.33 15.96
N ARG A 129 -4.71 16.10 15.68
CA ARG A 129 -5.50 15.01 16.23
C ARG A 129 -6.47 14.49 15.19
N ALA A 130 -6.63 13.19 15.17
CA ALA A 130 -7.62 12.50 14.36
C ALA A 130 -8.13 11.28 15.13
N LYS A 131 -9.25 10.73 14.69
CA LYS A 131 -9.77 9.49 15.25
C LYS A 131 -9.38 8.33 14.37
N PHE A 132 -8.89 7.27 14.99
CA PHE A 132 -8.45 6.06 14.31
C PHE A 132 -9.18 4.83 14.84
N MET A 133 -9.23 3.80 14.01
CA MET A 133 -9.70 2.46 14.37
C MET A 133 -8.84 1.43 13.66
N ALA A 134 -8.61 0.29 14.33
CA ALA A 134 -8.11 -0.91 13.70
C ALA A 134 -9.18 -2.02 13.80
N LEU A 135 -9.52 -2.62 12.67
CA LEU A 135 -10.46 -3.72 12.59
C LEU A 135 -9.76 -4.95 12.00
N ARG A 136 -9.77 -6.07 12.72
CA ARG A 136 -9.25 -7.33 12.19
C ARG A 136 -10.18 -7.82 11.09
N CYS A 137 -9.64 -8.03 9.89
CA CYS A 137 -10.41 -8.46 8.74
C CYS A 137 -9.54 -9.26 7.76
N TRP A 138 -10.13 -9.69 6.65
CA TRP A 138 -9.43 -10.35 5.56
C TRP A 138 -9.51 -9.47 4.33
N ARG A 139 -8.36 -9.14 3.74
CA ARG A 139 -8.29 -8.65 2.36
C ARG A 139 -8.73 -9.78 1.43
N VAL A 140 -9.47 -9.45 0.39
CA VAL A 140 -9.97 -10.44 -0.59
C VAL A 140 -9.45 -10.07 -1.98
N ASP A 141 -8.73 -10.99 -2.60
CA ASP A 141 -8.21 -10.84 -3.96
C ASP A 141 -9.27 -11.16 -5.01
N GLY A 142 -9.00 -10.80 -6.26
CA GLY A 142 -9.92 -11.04 -7.38
C GLY A 142 -10.21 -12.52 -7.67
N ASP A 143 -9.31 -13.41 -7.26
CA ASP A 143 -9.47 -14.87 -7.33
C ASP A 143 -10.20 -15.46 -6.11
N GLY A 144 -10.57 -14.63 -5.13
CA GLY A 144 -11.22 -15.03 -3.88
C GLY A 144 -10.25 -15.43 -2.77
N SER A 145 -8.93 -15.37 -2.99
CA SER A 145 -7.92 -15.59 -1.95
C SER A 145 -8.08 -14.58 -0.82
N ARG A 146 -7.87 -15.03 0.42
CA ARG A 146 -8.14 -14.24 1.63
C ARG A 146 -6.93 -14.15 2.53
N HIS A 147 -6.49 -12.91 2.78
CA HIS A 147 -5.29 -12.62 3.55
C HIS A 147 -5.64 -11.85 4.81
N VAL A 148 -5.25 -12.40 5.96
CA VAL A 148 -5.71 -11.88 7.25
C VAL A 148 -4.91 -10.62 7.63
N GLY A 149 -5.58 -9.46 7.68
CA GLY A 149 -4.95 -8.16 7.93
C GLY A 149 -5.68 -7.31 8.99
N TRP A 150 -5.22 -6.09 9.15
CA TRP A 150 -5.92 -5.04 9.90
C TRP A 150 -6.35 -3.97 8.91
N LEU A 151 -7.63 -3.62 8.92
CA LEU A 151 -8.12 -2.43 8.24
C LEU A 151 -8.04 -1.25 9.20
N LEU A 152 -7.23 -0.27 8.83
CA LEU A 152 -7.09 0.98 9.59
C LEU A 152 -8.03 2.04 9.00
N GLY A 153 -8.87 2.61 9.85
CA GLY A 153 -9.72 3.74 9.49
C GLY A 153 -9.20 5.03 10.12
N GLN A 154 -9.32 6.14 9.39
CA GLN A 154 -9.11 7.50 9.90
C GLN A 154 -10.36 8.33 9.66
N ARG A 155 -10.69 9.21 10.61
CA ARG A 155 -11.72 10.24 10.44
C ARG A 155 -11.32 11.53 11.19
N PRO A 156 -11.90 12.69 10.81
CA PRO A 156 -11.66 13.94 11.51
C PRO A 156 -12.02 13.86 13.00
N GLY A 157 -11.29 14.59 13.83
CA GLY A 157 -11.69 14.90 15.21
C GLY A 157 -12.89 15.86 15.22
N ARG A 158 -13.69 15.89 16.31
CA ARG A 158 -14.76 16.90 16.44
C ARG A 158 -14.13 18.31 16.42
N GLY A 159 -14.70 19.22 15.63
CA GLY A 159 -14.31 20.64 15.59
C GLY A 159 -13.26 21.01 14.54
N GLN A 160 -13.10 20.20 13.49
CA GLN A 160 -12.40 20.54 12.25
C GLN A 160 -13.41 20.56 11.10
#